data_AF-A0A7M1STU0-F1
#
_entry.id   AF-A0A7M1STU0-F1
#
_cell.length_a   1.000
_cell.length_b   1.000
_cell.length_c   1.000
_cell.angle_alpha   90.00
_cell.angle_beta   90.00
_cell.angle_gamma   90.00
#
_symmetry.space_group_name_H-M   'P 1'
#
loop_
_entity.id
_entity.type
_entity.pdbx_description
1 polymer ?
#
loop_
_entity_poly.entity_id
_entity_poly.type
_entity_poly.pdbx_seq_one_letter_code
_entity_poly.pdbx_strand_id
1 'polypeptide(L)'
;MSVMERRLQLLLDRARYERVAAEAARSHRSVAAVIREAIDLQFPDDRADVRARAAQSFLALQPDGVPGECAADLKRQYAEESAVRIDSL
;
A
#
# COMPACT_ATOMS: atom_id res chain seq x y z
N MET A 1 -18.95 -1.11 -9.49
CA MET A 1 -18.83 0.11 -10.32
C MET A 1 -17.37 0.25 -10.72
N SER A 2 -17.09 0.42 -12.01
CA SER A 2 -15.71 0.57 -12.49
C SER A 2 -15.20 1.96 -12.14
N VAL A 3 -14.17 2.05 -11.30
CA VAL A 3 -13.67 3.29 -10.66
C VAL A 3 -12.95 4.23 -11.67
N MET A 4 -12.79 3.82 -12.93
CA MET A 4 -12.02 4.51 -13.95
C MET A 4 -12.85 4.68 -15.22
N GLU A 5 -13.48 5.84 -15.39
CA GLU A 5 -14.45 6.07 -16.48
C GLU A 5 -13.86 6.79 -17.70
N ARG A 6 -12.72 7.50 -17.53
CA ARG A 6 -12.12 8.34 -18.57
C ARG A 6 -10.69 7.91 -18.88
N ARG A 7 -10.36 7.75 -20.17
CA ARG A 7 -9.01 7.41 -20.66
C ARG A 7 -8.33 8.66 -21.20
N LEU A 8 -7.13 8.94 -20.72
CA LEU A 8 -6.25 10.02 -21.19
C LEU A 8 -5.06 9.43 -21.96
N GLN A 9 -4.62 10.13 -23.01
CA GLN A 9 -3.33 9.93 -23.65
C GLN A 9 -2.43 11.11 -23.32
N LEU A 10 -1.22 10.84 -22.83
CA LEU A 10 -0.25 11.85 -22.41
C LEU A 10 1.08 11.59 -23.11
N LEU A 11 1.67 12.63 -23.68
CA LEU A 11 3.03 12.58 -24.22
C LEU A 11 4.01 13.08 -23.17
N LEU A 12 5.02 12.27 -22.88
CA LEU A 12 6.12 12.60 -21.98
C LEU A 12 7.40 12.65 -22.80
N ASP A 13 8.29 13.57 -22.45
CA ASP A 13 9.67 13.46 -22.90
C ASP A 13 10.35 12.24 -22.25
N ARG A 14 11.50 11.87 -22.80
CA ARG A 14 12.25 10.70 -22.36
C ARG A 14 12.59 10.75 -20.87
N ALA A 15 13.07 11.89 -20.39
CA ALA A 15 13.50 12.04 -18.99
C ALA A 15 12.32 11.89 -18.02
N ARG A 16 11.15 12.45 -18.34
CA ARG A 16 9.93 12.29 -17.55
C ARG A 16 9.45 10.83 -17.57
N TYR A 17 9.46 10.18 -18.72
CA TYR A 17 9.06 8.78 -18.82
C TYR A 17 9.97 7.87 -17.99
N GLU A 18 11.29 8.03 -18.11
CA GLU A 18 12.28 7.25 -17.35
C GLU A 18 12.08 7.37 -15.84
N ARG A 19 11.79 8.58 -15.34
CA ARG A 19 11.49 8.80 -13.92
C ARG A 19 10.25 8.04 -13.44
N VAL A 20 9.16 8.09 -14.20
CA VAL A 20 7.92 7.38 -13.81
C VAL A 20 8.09 5.86 -13.94
N ALA A 21 8.80 5.40 -14.97
CA ALA A 21 9.09 3.98 -15.15
C ALA A 21 9.98 3.41 -14.03
N ALA A 22 11.00 4.16 -13.60
CA ALA A 22 11.85 3.78 -12.47
C ALA A 22 11.04 3.65 -11.17
N GLU A 23 10.13 4.60 -10.91
CA GLU A 23 9.27 4.56 -9.74
C GLU A 23 8.27 3.40 -9.78
N ALA A 24 7.69 3.13 -10.95
CA ALA A 24 6.80 1.99 -11.16
C ALA A 24 7.52 0.66 -10.88
N ALA A 25 8.76 0.51 -11.35
CA ALA A 25 9.59 -0.67 -11.09
C ALA A 25 9.93 -0.80 -9.59
N ARG A 26 10.38 0.30 -8.96
CA ARG A 26 10.75 0.34 -7.54
C ARG A 26 9.59 -0.01 -6.60
N SER A 27 8.38 0.41 -6.95
CA SER A 27 7.17 0.21 -6.13
C SER A 27 6.34 -1.02 -6.53
N HIS A 28 6.78 -1.77 -7.55
CA HIS A 28 6.03 -2.90 -8.13
C HIS A 28 4.60 -2.52 -8.58
N ARG A 29 4.44 -1.30 -9.08
CA ARG A 29 3.14 -0.75 -9.54
C ARG A 29 3.18 -0.48 -11.03
N SER A 30 2.01 -0.33 -11.64
CA SER A 30 1.93 0.14 -13.02
C SER A 30 2.27 1.63 -13.11
N VAL A 31 2.84 2.05 -14.25
CA VAL A 31 3.05 3.46 -14.60
C VAL A 31 1.78 4.28 -14.40
N ALA A 32 0.62 3.74 -14.81
CA ALA A 32 -0.66 4.39 -14.64
C ALA A 32 -1.04 4.59 -13.15
N ALA A 33 -0.68 3.66 -12.26
CA ALA A 33 -0.91 3.80 -10.83
C ALA A 33 -0.01 4.86 -10.20
N VAL A 34 1.23 5.01 -10.66
CA VAL A 34 2.15 6.08 -10.22
C VAL A 34 1.64 7.44 -10.67
N ILE A 35 1.20 7.55 -11.93
CA ILE A 35 0.65 8.82 -12.45
C ILE A 35 -0.60 9.25 -11.68
N ARG A 36 -1.51 8.32 -11.38
CA ARG A 36 -2.72 8.64 -10.59
C ARG A 36 -2.40 9.13 -9.20
N GLU A 37 -1.47 8.48 -8.50
CA GLU A 37 -1.02 8.93 -7.18
C GLU A 37 -0.39 10.33 -7.24
N ALA A 38 0.43 10.61 -8.27
CA ALA A 38 0.98 11.95 -8.44
C ALA A 38 -0.11 13.02 -8.66
N ILE A 39 -1.20 12.67 -9.37
CA ILE A 39 -2.38 13.53 -9.52
C ILE A 39 -3.06 13.72 -8.17
N ASP A 40 -3.33 12.65 -7.43
CA ASP A 40 -4.00 12.71 -6.12
C ASP A 40 -3.20 13.54 -5.10
N LEU A 41 -1.86 13.48 -5.15
CA LEU A 41 -0.98 14.29 -4.32
C LEU A 41 -0.98 15.77 -4.71
N GLN A 42 -1.08 16.08 -6.00
CA GLN A 42 -1.10 17.45 -6.50
C GLN A 42 -2.47 18.12 -6.34
N PHE A 43 -3.53 17.32 -6.38
CA PHE A 43 -4.94 17.73 -6.27
C PHE A 43 -5.62 16.92 -5.16
N PRO A 44 -5.25 17.13 -3.89
CA PRO A 44 -5.85 16.41 -2.78
C PRO A 44 -7.34 16.71 -2.71
N ASP A 45 -8.16 15.67 -2.67
CA ASP A 45 -9.57 15.77 -2.29
C ASP A 45 -9.65 16.24 -0.82
N ASP A 46 -10.67 17.03 -0.45
CA ASP A 46 -10.91 17.51 0.92
C ASP A 46 -10.95 16.34 1.94
N ARG A 47 -11.23 15.13 1.46
CA ARG A 47 -11.22 13.90 2.25
C ARG A 47 -9.84 13.32 2.54
N ALA A 48 -8.78 13.75 1.85
CA ALA A 48 -7.41 13.30 2.09
C ALA A 48 -6.95 13.69 3.50
N ASP A 49 -7.23 14.93 3.92
CA ASP A 49 -6.94 15.42 5.26
C ASP A 49 -7.74 14.68 6.33
N VAL A 50 -9.01 14.37 6.04
CA VAL A 50 -9.87 13.57 6.93
C VAL A 50 -9.28 12.17 7.13
N ARG A 51 -8.84 11.51 6.06
CA ARG A 51 -8.19 10.19 6.15
C ARG A 51 -6.87 10.23 6.90
N ALA A 52 -6.04 11.25 6.64
CA ALA A 52 -4.76 11.42 7.33
C ALA A 52 -4.97 11.59 8.85
N ARG A 53 -5.91 12.45 9.25
CA ARG A 53 -6.27 12.64 10.67
C ARG A 53 -6.83 11.36 11.29
N ALA A 54 -7.72 10.66 10.58
CA ALA A 54 -8.26 9.39 11.07
C ALA A 54 -7.16 8.33 11.27
N ALA A 55 -6.20 8.22 10.34
CA ALA A 55 -5.07 7.32 10.46
C ALA A 55 -4.17 7.68 11.66
N GLN A 56 -3.89 8.97 11.88
CA GLN A 56 -3.15 9.43 13.05
C GLN A 56 -3.89 9.09 14.35
N SER A 57 -5.20 9.37 14.42
CA SER A 57 -6.01 9.02 15.59
C SER A 57 -6.02 7.51 15.84
N PHE A 58 -6.10 6.70 14.79
CA PHE A 58 -6.03 5.25 14.90
C PHE A 58 -4.67 4.76 15.42
N LEU A 59 -3.57 5.30 14.90
CA LEU A 59 -2.23 4.98 15.36
C LEU A 59 -2.00 5.40 16.81
N ALA A 60 -2.58 6.53 17.24
CA ALA A 60 -2.52 7.00 18.63
C ALA A 60 -3.29 6.10 19.62
N LEU A 61 -4.15 5.21 19.16
CA LEU A 61 -4.80 4.19 20.01
C LEU A 61 -3.88 3.00 20.30
N GLN A 62 -2.74 2.88 19.62
CA GLN A 62 -1.81 1.79 19.89
C GLN A 62 -1.15 2.01 21.26
N PRO A 63 -1.18 1.01 22.16
CA PRO A 63 -0.55 1.13 23.46
C PRO A 63 0.97 1.23 23.32
N ASP A 64 1.56 2.29 23.87
CA ASP A 64 3.01 2.45 23.88
C ASP A 64 3.69 1.34 24.70
N GLY A 65 4.72 0.73 24.13
CA GLY A 65 5.63 -0.16 24.86
C GLY A 65 5.14 -1.58 25.12
N VAL A 66 3.98 -1.98 24.58
CA VAL A 66 3.59 -3.40 24.56
C VAL A 66 4.11 -4.01 23.26
N PRO A 67 5.06 -4.96 23.31
CA PRO A 67 5.49 -5.69 22.13
C PRO A 67 4.27 -6.39 21.52
N GLY A 68 3.90 -6.00 20.30
CA GLY A 68 2.91 -6.73 19.52
C GLY A 68 3.43 -8.11 19.13
N GLU A 69 2.56 -8.93 18.54
CA GLU A 69 2.95 -10.23 18.02
C GLU A 69 4.08 -10.08 16.99
N CYS A 70 5.19 -10.78 17.21
CA CYS A 70 6.31 -10.75 16.29
C CYS A 70 6.03 -11.69 15.11
N ALA A 71 6.33 -11.22 13.89
CA ALA A 71 6.18 -12.02 12.68
C ALA A 71 6.95 -13.35 12.74
N ALA A 72 8.07 -13.41 13.46
CA ALA A 72 8.84 -14.64 13.64
C ALA A 72 8.11 -15.65 14.55
N ASP A 73 7.47 -15.17 15.61
CA ASP A 73 6.74 -16.02 16.55
C ASP A 73 5.43 -16.52 15.93
N LEU A 74 4.73 -15.66 15.18
CA LEU A 74 3.56 -16.05 14.40
C LEU A 74 3.89 -17.13 13.36
N LYS A 75 5.00 -16.98 12.63
CA LYS A 75 5.46 -18.00 11.67
C LYS A 75 5.75 -19.34 12.36
N ARG A 76 6.33 -19.30 13.56
CA ARG A 76 6.61 -20.50 14.36
C ARG A 76 5.31 -21.19 14.78
N GLN A 77 4.37 -20.44 15.33
CA GLN A 77 3.06 -20.95 15.74
C GLN A 77 2.30 -21.56 14.56
N TYR A 78 2.26 -20.89 13.41
CA TYR A 78 1.61 -21.43 12.21
C TYR A 78 2.27 -22.72 11.71
N ALA A 79 3.60 -22.85 11.80
CA ALA A 79 4.30 -24.07 11.43
C ALA A 79 3.95 -25.23 12.37
N GLU A 80 3.85 -24.96 13.67
CA GLU A 80 3.44 -25.95 14.68
C GLU A 80 1.99 -26.41 14.47
N GLU A 81 1.06 -25.46 14.28
CA GLU A 81 -0.36 -25.76 14.02
C GLU A 81 -0.57 -26.53 12.70
N SER A 82 0.20 -26.20 11.67
CA SER A 82 0.12 -26.91 10.38
C SER A 82 0.72 -28.31 10.44
N ALA A 83 1.77 -28.54 11.23
CA ALA A 83 2.34 -29.87 11.45
C ALA A 83 1.36 -30.80 12.18
N VAL A 84 0.71 -30.31 13.24
CA VAL A 84 -0.30 -31.08 14.00
C VAL A 84 -1.47 -31.47 13.10
N ARG A 85 -1.95 -30.55 12.27
CA ARG A 85 -3.05 -30.80 11.34
C ARG A 85 -2.72 -31.84 10.26
N ILE A 86 -1.47 -31.90 9.82
CA ILE A 86 -1.01 -32.90 8.83
C ILE A 86 -0.89 -34.28 9.46
N ASP A 87 -0.49 -34.38 10.74
CA ASP A 87 -0.31 -35.66 11.45
C ASP A 87 -1.65 -36.29 11.91
N SER A 88 -2.73 -35.52 11.94
CA SER A 88 -4.09 -35.96 12.27
C SER A 88 -4.94 -36.42 11.05
N LEU A 89 -4.33 -36.54 9.86
CA LEU A 89 -4.96 -37.00 8.61
C LEU A 89 -4.39 -38.36 8.19
#